data_AF-A0A1U7LUL1-F1
#
_entry.id   AF-A0A1U7LUL1-F1
#
_cell.length_a   1.000
_cell.length_b   1.000
_cell.length_c   1.000
_cell.angle_alpha   90.00
_cell.angle_beta   90.00
_cell.angle_gamma   90.00
#
_symmetry.space_group_name_H-M   'P 1'
#
loop_
_entity.id
_entity.type
_entity.pdbx_description
1 polymer ?
#
loop_
_entity_poly.entity_id
_entity_poly.type
_entity_poly.pdbx_seq_one_letter_code
_entity_poly.pdbx_strand_id
1 'polypeptide(L)'
;MANPLLDHRSIAHIASLKAALARDNQASDSDDDIHGYLLNRGNKLKKHASLVHGAKLRAARGLALDREVVQYQGHSRSIIARNTDDCQDPSDWPDDDPYTDIHIKDLFKQVSTPSEIHSHPTISKTFAQNKISLLADQTHEMITSAHADSIRLTNLYSTFLNDDPGTIMSSFDSDQENISERVMRLYYVKPRENTQEEEELKSLARAGLERCDEFVRIMERVRMNLLKAERLKNQIWNSSEEEP
;
A
#
# COMPACT_ATOMS: atom_id res chain seq x y z
N MET A 1 -55.15 4.10 20.63
CA MET A 1 -54.54 3.62 19.36
C MET A 1 -53.06 3.41 19.63
N ALA A 2 -52.60 2.17 19.72
CA ALA A 2 -51.23 1.83 20.13
C ALA A 2 -50.35 1.55 18.89
N ASN A 3 -49.18 2.18 18.82
CA ASN A 3 -48.22 2.06 17.70
C ASN A 3 -47.72 0.61 17.53
N PRO A 4 -47.73 0.05 16.30
CA PRO A 4 -47.38 -1.35 16.07
C PRO A 4 -45.92 -1.50 15.60
N LEU A 5 -44.93 -1.03 16.36
CA LEU A 5 -43.59 -0.85 15.77
C LEU A 5 -42.36 -1.36 16.52
N LEU A 6 -42.46 -2.05 17.65
CA LEU A 6 -41.30 -2.78 18.21
C LEU A 6 -41.74 -4.07 18.90
N ASP A 7 -41.27 -5.21 18.39
CA ASP A 7 -41.48 -6.53 19.01
C ASP A 7 -40.83 -6.57 20.41
N HIS A 8 -41.49 -7.22 21.37
CA HIS A 8 -41.04 -7.36 22.75
C HIS A 8 -39.63 -7.96 22.87
N ARG A 9 -39.27 -8.87 21.96
CA ARG A 9 -37.92 -9.44 21.85
C ARG A 9 -36.89 -8.40 21.44
N SER A 10 -37.24 -7.52 20.50
CA SER A 10 -36.37 -6.44 20.04
C SER A 10 -36.11 -5.43 21.15
N ILE A 11 -37.14 -5.10 21.94
CA ILE A 11 -37.02 -4.21 23.10
C ILE A 11 -36.08 -4.82 24.15
N ALA A 12 -36.22 -6.12 24.45
CA ALA A 12 -35.34 -6.82 25.38
C ALA A 12 -33.88 -6.86 24.90
N HIS A 13 -33.67 -7.10 23.60
CA HIS A 13 -32.32 -7.09 22.99
C HIS A 13 -31.68 -5.70 23.02
N ILE A 14 -32.45 -4.65 22.75
CA ILE A 14 -31.95 -3.27 22.82
C ILE A 14 -31.58 -2.92 24.27
N ALA A 15 -32.37 -3.37 25.24
CA ALA A 15 -32.05 -3.19 26.66
C ALA A 15 -30.78 -3.94 27.07
N SER A 16 -30.57 -5.17 26.60
CA SER A 16 -29.35 -5.94 26.90
C SER A 16 -28.11 -5.34 26.25
N LEU A 17 -28.22 -4.84 25.01
CA LEU A 17 -27.14 -4.13 24.31
C LEU A 17 -26.78 -2.81 25.01
N LYS A 18 -27.79 -2.02 25.41
CA LYS A 18 -27.56 -0.80 26.19
C LYS A 18 -26.90 -1.10 27.53
N ALA A 19 -27.34 -2.15 28.22
CA ALA A 19 -26.72 -2.59 29.47
C ALA A 19 -25.28 -3.06 29.25
N ALA A 20 -24.98 -3.75 28.14
CA ALA A 20 -23.62 -4.18 27.80
C ALA A 20 -22.69 -3.00 27.47
N LEU A 21 -23.22 -1.96 26.83
CA LEU A 21 -22.48 -0.74 26.45
C LEU A 21 -22.25 0.18 27.65
N ALA A 22 -23.15 0.19 28.64
CA ALA A 22 -23.04 0.97 29.86
C ALA A 22 -22.15 0.34 30.95
N ARG A 23 -21.66 -0.89 30.77
CA ARG A 23 -20.72 -1.51 31.72
C ARG A 23 -19.35 -0.85 31.63
N ASP A 24 -18.77 -0.54 32.78
CA ASP A 24 -17.37 -0.10 32.83
C ASP A 24 -16.44 -1.17 32.29
N ASN A 25 -15.51 -0.77 31.42
CA ASN A 25 -14.48 -1.64 30.83
C ASN A 25 -13.53 -2.26 31.87
N GLN A 26 -13.68 -1.90 33.15
CA GLN A 26 -12.90 -2.36 34.29
C GLN A 26 -13.69 -3.29 35.25
N ALA A 27 -14.98 -3.54 35.00
CA ALA A 27 -15.88 -4.17 35.98
C ALA A 27 -16.04 -5.70 35.85
N SER A 28 -15.19 -6.38 35.06
CA SER A 28 -15.28 -7.82 34.82
C SER A 28 -14.06 -8.55 35.38
N ASP A 29 -14.27 -9.35 36.42
CA ASP A 29 -13.29 -10.23 37.08
C ASP A 29 -13.07 -11.53 36.30
N SER A 30 -12.96 -11.44 34.97
CA SER A 30 -12.72 -12.62 34.12
C SER A 30 -11.22 -12.73 33.90
N ASP A 31 -10.64 -13.79 34.45
CA ASP A 31 -9.21 -14.18 34.40
C ASP A 31 -8.70 -14.56 32.98
N ASP A 32 -9.18 -13.90 31.93
CA ASP A 32 -8.59 -14.05 30.59
C ASP A 32 -7.27 -13.27 30.56
N ASP A 33 -6.25 -13.86 31.17
CA ASP A 33 -4.89 -13.37 31.21
C ASP A 33 -4.45 -12.95 29.80
N ILE A 34 -3.91 -11.73 29.69
CA ILE A 34 -3.24 -11.28 28.46
C ILE A 34 -1.96 -12.09 28.34
N HIS A 35 -2.06 -13.30 27.81
CA HIS A 35 -0.91 -14.14 27.53
C HIS A 35 0.07 -13.38 26.65
N GLY A 36 1.32 -13.38 27.08
CA GLY A 36 2.43 -12.56 26.58
C GLY A 36 2.86 -12.83 25.14
N TYR A 37 1.94 -12.74 24.19
CA TYR A 37 2.23 -12.81 22.77
C TYR A 37 2.64 -11.42 22.27
N LEU A 38 3.95 -11.19 22.36
CA LEU A 38 4.91 -10.51 21.46
C LEU A 38 4.54 -9.28 20.62
N LEU A 39 3.29 -8.86 20.43
CA LEU A 39 2.93 -7.74 19.58
C LEU A 39 1.80 -6.89 20.17
N ASN A 40 1.98 -5.57 20.06
CA ASN A 40 1.04 -4.55 20.54
C ASN A 40 -0.26 -4.48 19.69
N ARG A 41 -0.27 -5.15 18.53
CA ARG A 41 -1.39 -5.14 17.58
C ARG A 41 -2.39 -6.23 17.93
N GLY A 42 -3.65 -5.85 18.18
CA GLY A 42 -4.73 -6.75 18.59
C GLY A 42 -5.06 -6.70 20.08
N ASN A 43 -4.06 -6.48 20.94
CA ASN A 43 -4.28 -6.41 22.40
C ASN A 43 -4.82 -5.04 22.87
N LYS A 44 -4.64 -3.96 22.10
CA LYS A 44 -5.17 -2.61 22.43
C LYS A 44 -6.70 -2.49 22.40
N LEU A 45 -7.38 -3.43 21.73
CA LEU A 45 -8.85 -3.42 21.57
C LEU A 45 -9.55 -4.31 22.62
N LYS A 46 -8.79 -5.05 23.44
CA LYS A 46 -9.34 -5.90 24.50
C LYS A 46 -9.78 -5.05 25.70
N LYS A 47 -10.75 -5.54 26.48
CA LYS A 47 -11.09 -4.95 27.78
C LYS A 47 -9.85 -4.98 28.71
N HIS A 48 -9.71 -4.00 29.60
CA HIS A 48 -8.50 -3.78 30.42
C HIS A 48 -7.18 -3.50 29.66
N ALA A 49 -7.21 -3.15 28.36
CA ALA A 49 -6.01 -2.75 27.62
C ALA A 49 -5.40 -1.39 28.04
N SER A 50 -5.89 -0.75 29.11
CA SER A 50 -5.32 0.49 29.66
C SER A 50 -3.86 0.34 30.09
N LEU A 51 -3.46 -0.87 30.50
CA LEU A 51 -2.08 -1.22 30.87
C LEU A 51 -1.17 -1.46 29.65
N VAL A 52 -1.75 -1.56 28.44
CA VAL A 52 -1.01 -1.76 27.19
C VAL A 52 -0.55 -0.38 26.67
N HIS A 53 0.56 0.11 27.22
CA HIS A 53 1.11 1.41 26.82
C HIS A 53 1.91 1.34 25.50
N GLY A 54 1.72 2.37 24.67
CA GLY A 54 2.18 2.43 23.27
C GLY A 54 3.63 2.83 23.02
N ALA A 55 4.50 2.94 24.03
CA ALA A 55 5.77 3.65 23.85
C ALA A 55 7.04 2.80 23.92
N LYS A 56 6.99 1.53 24.31
CA LYS A 56 8.23 0.73 24.36
C LYS A 56 7.94 -0.76 24.21
N LEU A 57 8.61 -1.41 23.25
CA LEU A 57 8.84 -2.84 23.33
C LEU A 57 9.50 -3.10 24.68
N ARG A 58 8.98 -4.02 25.49
CA ARG A 58 9.68 -4.47 26.70
C ARG A 58 11.09 -4.88 26.26
N ALA A 59 12.12 -4.36 26.94
CA ALA A 59 13.47 -4.87 26.74
C ALA A 59 13.40 -6.40 26.85
N ALA A 60 14.01 -7.10 25.90
CA ALA A 60 14.02 -8.56 25.90
C ALA A 60 14.43 -9.02 27.31
N ARG A 61 13.55 -9.79 27.97
CA ARG A 61 13.82 -10.32 29.31
C ARG A 61 15.13 -11.09 29.23
N GLY A 62 16.14 -10.66 30.00
CA GLY A 62 17.47 -11.29 30.05
C GLY A 62 18.63 -10.38 29.63
N LEU A 63 18.38 -9.24 28.98
CA LEU A 63 19.43 -8.28 28.60
C LEU A 63 19.43 -7.07 29.53
N ALA A 64 19.87 -7.29 30.78
CA ALA A 64 20.49 -6.22 31.55
C ALA A 64 21.89 -5.97 30.95
N LEU A 65 21.92 -5.46 29.72
CA LEU A 65 23.16 -5.04 29.11
C LEU A 65 23.62 -3.79 29.84
N ASP A 66 24.80 -3.84 30.44
CA ASP A 66 25.52 -2.65 30.87
C ASP A 66 25.71 -1.76 29.65
N ARG A 67 24.82 -0.77 29.52
CA ARG A 67 24.74 0.13 28.39
C ARG A 67 25.63 1.32 28.69
N GLU A 68 26.87 1.25 28.25
CA GLU A 68 27.79 2.39 28.36
C GLU A 68 27.32 3.51 27.42
N VAL A 69 27.29 4.75 27.89
CA VAL A 69 27.01 5.92 27.06
C VAL A 69 28.33 6.60 26.69
N VAL A 70 28.68 6.55 25.42
CA VAL A 70 29.89 7.15 24.84
C VAL A 70 29.50 8.41 24.07
N GLN A 71 30.28 9.48 24.25
CA GLN A 71 30.10 10.71 23.50
C GLN A 71 30.92 10.64 22.21
N TYR A 72 30.26 10.66 21.06
CA TYR A 72 30.89 10.62 19.74
C TYR A 72 30.38 11.78 18.89
N GLN A 73 31.31 12.63 18.42
CA GLN A 73 31.00 13.80 17.58
C GLN A 73 29.86 14.68 18.17
N GLY A 74 29.96 15.01 19.46
CA GLY A 74 29.00 15.86 20.16
C GLY A 74 27.67 15.19 20.54
N HIS A 75 27.42 13.94 20.13
CA HIS A 75 26.19 13.21 20.43
C HIS A 75 26.45 12.06 21.41
N SER A 76 25.55 11.88 22.38
CA SER A 76 25.61 10.76 23.32
C SER A 76 25.03 9.52 22.65
N ARG A 77 25.86 8.50 22.42
CA ARG A 77 25.48 7.21 21.86
C ARG A 77 25.65 6.15 22.93
N SER A 78 24.71 5.22 22.99
CA SER A 78 24.88 4.06 23.86
C SER A 78 25.49 2.89 23.12
N ILE A 79 26.45 2.23 23.74
CA ILE A 79 27.05 1.00 23.24
C ILE A 79 26.76 -0.13 24.22
N ILE A 80 26.83 -1.35 23.69
CA ILE A 80 26.51 -2.58 24.43
C ILE A 80 27.80 -3.26 24.90
N ALA A 81 28.86 -3.19 24.08
CA ALA A 81 30.19 -3.67 24.40
C ALA A 81 31.20 -2.84 23.59
N ARG A 82 32.42 -2.66 24.13
CA ARG A 82 33.56 -2.18 23.36
C ARG A 82 34.31 -3.40 22.85
N ASN A 83 34.64 -3.42 21.56
CA ASN A 83 35.67 -4.33 21.08
C ASN A 83 37.01 -3.76 21.56
N THR A 84 37.48 -4.20 22.73
CA THR A 84 38.81 -3.89 23.24
C THR A 84 39.70 -5.07 22.95
N ASP A 85 40.57 -4.93 21.95
CA ASP A 85 41.62 -5.91 21.65
C ASP A 85 42.57 -6.15 22.86
N ASP A 86 42.50 -5.31 23.89
CA ASP A 86 43.36 -5.30 25.10
C ASP A 86 42.67 -5.83 26.38
N CYS A 87 41.79 -6.84 26.28
CA CYS A 87 41.27 -7.50 27.48
C CYS A 87 42.36 -8.41 28.07
N GLN A 88 42.95 -8.00 29.20
CA GLN A 88 44.02 -8.75 29.88
C GLN A 88 43.58 -10.08 30.53
N ASP A 89 42.28 -10.41 30.52
CA ASP A 89 41.76 -11.67 31.04
C ASP A 89 40.86 -12.36 29.98
N PRO A 90 41.34 -13.39 29.27
CA PRO A 90 40.61 -14.08 28.19
C PRO A 90 39.38 -14.86 28.65
N SER A 91 39.15 -15.01 29.96
CA SER A 91 38.19 -15.98 30.51
C SER A 91 36.75 -15.46 30.67
N ASP A 92 36.50 -14.16 30.50
CA ASP A 92 35.18 -13.53 30.69
C ASP A 92 34.46 -13.17 29.39
N TRP A 93 35.09 -13.42 28.23
CA TRP A 93 34.42 -13.30 26.93
C TRP A 93 33.79 -14.65 26.56
N PRO A 94 32.55 -14.68 26.04
CA PRO A 94 32.10 -15.87 25.32
C PRO A 94 33.10 -16.13 24.19
N ASP A 95 33.66 -17.35 24.13
CA ASP A 95 34.74 -17.76 23.20
C ASP A 95 34.42 -17.47 21.72
N ASP A 96 33.15 -17.30 21.38
CA ASP A 96 32.67 -17.00 20.04
C ASP A 96 32.13 -15.56 19.97
N ASP A 97 32.91 -14.62 19.38
CA ASP A 97 32.36 -13.33 18.97
C ASP A 97 31.26 -13.59 17.91
N PRO A 98 29.99 -13.25 18.18
CA PRO A 98 28.88 -13.53 17.27
C PRO A 98 28.97 -12.76 15.95
N TYR A 99 29.94 -11.85 15.80
CA TYR A 99 30.17 -11.05 14.60
C TYR A 99 31.46 -11.39 13.84
N THR A 100 32.17 -12.46 14.23
CA THR A 100 33.44 -12.87 13.58
C THR A 100 33.29 -13.03 12.06
N ASP A 101 32.14 -13.56 11.61
CA ASP A 101 31.84 -13.78 10.18
C ASP A 101 31.49 -12.48 9.41
N ILE A 102 31.30 -11.35 10.10
CA ILE A 102 30.84 -10.10 9.51
C ILE A 102 32.03 -9.18 9.21
N HIS A 103 32.59 -9.32 8.01
CA HIS A 103 33.65 -8.45 7.53
C HIS A 103 33.08 -7.10 7.03
N ILE A 104 32.92 -6.15 7.96
CA ILE A 104 32.40 -4.79 7.69
C ILE A 104 33.15 -4.10 6.54
N LYS A 105 34.47 -4.29 6.45
CA LYS A 105 35.30 -3.68 5.40
C LYS A 105 34.89 -4.13 4.00
N ASP A 106 34.54 -5.41 3.84
CA ASP A 106 34.13 -5.97 2.56
C ASP A 106 32.69 -5.62 2.21
N LEU A 107 31.81 -5.46 3.22
CA LEU A 107 30.43 -5.03 3.02
C LEU A 107 30.31 -3.58 2.52
N PHE A 108 31.22 -2.72 2.98
CA PHE A 108 31.23 -1.28 2.64
C PHE A 108 32.30 -0.91 1.61
N LYS A 109 32.99 -1.89 1.02
CA LYS A 109 33.96 -1.62 -0.04
C LYS A 109 33.24 -0.93 -1.21
N GLN A 110 33.80 0.19 -1.66
CA GLN A 110 33.29 0.84 -2.86
C GLN A 110 33.70 0.02 -4.09
N VAL A 111 32.78 -0.15 -5.02
CA VAL A 111 33.06 -0.79 -6.32
C VAL A 111 33.78 0.24 -7.19
N SER A 112 35.02 -0.07 -7.56
CA SER A 112 35.83 0.80 -8.43
C SER A 112 35.70 0.42 -9.90
N THR A 113 35.50 -0.87 -10.19
CA THR A 113 35.45 -1.43 -11.54
C THR A 113 34.20 -2.32 -11.69
N PRO A 114 33.52 -2.32 -12.86
CA PRO A 114 32.32 -3.14 -13.07
C PRO A 114 32.53 -4.62 -12.73
N SER A 115 33.71 -5.17 -13.00
CA SER A 115 34.07 -6.58 -12.75
C SER A 115 33.96 -7.01 -11.28
N GLU A 116 34.09 -6.06 -10.34
CA GLU A 116 33.90 -6.34 -8.91
C GLU A 116 32.43 -6.55 -8.51
N ILE A 117 31.46 -6.26 -9.39
CA ILE A 117 30.03 -6.34 -9.10
C ILE A 117 29.58 -7.77 -8.79
N HIS A 118 30.12 -8.77 -9.51
CA HIS A 118 29.80 -10.18 -9.29
C HIS A 118 30.38 -10.72 -7.98
N SER A 119 31.59 -10.30 -7.64
CA SER A 119 32.31 -10.75 -6.44
C SER A 119 31.89 -10.01 -5.17
N HIS A 120 31.21 -8.86 -5.28
CA HIS A 120 30.84 -8.06 -4.12
C HIS A 120 29.68 -8.68 -3.32
N PRO A 121 29.83 -8.90 -1.99
CA PRO A 121 28.87 -9.66 -1.19
C PRO A 121 27.46 -9.07 -1.13
N THR A 122 27.35 -7.73 -1.19
CA THR A 122 26.05 -7.03 -1.10
C THR A 122 25.47 -6.65 -2.46
N ILE A 123 26.31 -6.37 -3.46
CA ILE A 123 25.88 -5.77 -4.73
C ILE A 123 25.53 -6.86 -5.76
N SER A 124 26.26 -7.98 -5.77
CA SER A 124 25.95 -9.13 -6.62
C SER A 124 24.47 -9.57 -6.48
N LYS A 125 23.99 -9.62 -5.23
CA LYS A 125 22.59 -9.97 -4.92
C LYS A 125 21.57 -8.99 -5.50
N THR A 126 21.88 -7.70 -5.58
CA THR A 126 20.91 -6.70 -6.09
C THR A 126 20.82 -6.77 -7.61
N PHE A 127 21.93 -7.03 -8.30
CA PHE A 127 21.96 -7.16 -9.76
C PHE A 127 21.39 -8.50 -10.25
N ALA A 128 21.66 -9.60 -9.53
CA ALA A 128 21.11 -10.93 -9.82
C ALA A 128 19.58 -10.98 -9.68
N GLN A 129 18.98 -10.12 -8.86
CA GLN A 129 17.54 -10.09 -8.67
C GLN A 129 16.79 -9.51 -9.87
N ASN A 130 15.71 -10.18 -10.27
CA ASN A 130 14.83 -9.75 -11.35
C ASN A 130 13.69 -8.83 -10.87
N LYS A 131 13.98 -7.89 -9.97
CA LYS A 131 12.96 -7.03 -9.34
C LYS A 131 12.49 -5.89 -10.23
N ILE A 132 13.37 -5.34 -11.07
CA ILE A 132 13.06 -4.20 -11.93
C ILE A 132 12.09 -4.60 -13.04
N SER A 133 12.27 -5.78 -13.65
CA SER A 133 11.35 -6.31 -14.65
C SER A 133 9.99 -6.64 -14.04
N LEU A 134 9.97 -7.28 -12.87
CA LEU A 134 8.72 -7.57 -12.14
C LEU A 134 7.94 -6.28 -11.88
N LEU A 135 8.63 -5.22 -11.47
CA LEU A 135 7.99 -3.92 -11.26
C LEU A 135 7.52 -3.31 -12.59
N ALA A 136 8.28 -3.46 -13.68
CA ALA A 136 7.84 -3.03 -15.01
C ALA A 136 6.56 -3.77 -15.46
N ASP A 137 6.46 -5.07 -15.22
CA ASP A 137 5.28 -5.88 -15.52
C ASP A 137 4.08 -5.46 -14.67
N GLN A 138 4.28 -5.26 -13.37
CA GLN A 138 3.23 -4.74 -12.47
C GLN A 138 2.74 -3.36 -12.92
N THR A 139 3.64 -2.47 -13.33
CA THR A 139 3.23 -1.16 -13.86
C THR A 139 2.48 -1.28 -15.17
N HIS A 140 2.81 -2.27 -16.02
CA HIS A 140 2.04 -2.55 -17.23
C HIS A 140 0.62 -3.02 -16.90
N GLU A 141 0.46 -3.91 -15.92
CA GLU A 141 -0.85 -4.37 -15.44
C GLU A 141 -1.69 -3.22 -14.88
N MET A 142 -1.08 -2.30 -14.12
CA MET A 142 -1.78 -1.11 -13.62
C MET A 142 -2.22 -0.17 -14.76
N ILE A 143 -1.44 -0.07 -15.83
CA ILE A 143 -1.80 0.73 -17.01
C ILE A 143 -2.98 0.08 -17.75
N THR A 144 -2.96 -1.24 -17.95
CA THR A 144 -4.07 -1.94 -18.63
C THR A 144 -5.36 -1.88 -17.81
N SER A 145 -5.28 -2.02 -16.48
CA SER A 145 -6.44 -1.84 -15.61
C SER A 145 -6.97 -0.39 -15.68
N ALA A 146 -6.09 0.61 -15.67
CA ALA A 146 -6.50 2.01 -15.78
C ALA A 146 -7.12 2.35 -17.14
N HIS A 147 -6.65 1.76 -18.24
CA HIS A 147 -7.30 1.88 -19.54
C HIS A 147 -8.71 1.28 -19.55
N ALA A 148 -8.89 0.11 -18.92
CA ALA A 148 -10.21 -0.50 -18.80
C ALA A 148 -11.17 0.42 -18.02
N ASP A 149 -10.69 1.07 -16.96
CA ASP A 149 -11.48 2.03 -16.18
C ASP A 149 -11.76 3.33 -16.96
N SER A 150 -10.80 3.84 -17.74
CA SER A 150 -11.00 4.98 -18.64
C SER A 150 -12.09 4.71 -19.69
N ILE A 151 -12.11 3.50 -20.27
CA ILE A 151 -13.17 3.08 -21.19
C ILE A 151 -14.53 3.06 -20.48
N ARG A 152 -14.61 2.52 -19.26
CA ARG A 152 -15.84 2.50 -18.47
C ARG A 152 -16.35 3.91 -18.16
N LEU A 153 -15.46 4.82 -17.77
CA LEU A 153 -15.80 6.21 -17.51
C LEU A 153 -16.22 6.96 -18.77
N THR A 154 -15.58 6.67 -19.92
CA THR A 154 -15.94 7.24 -21.22
C THR A 154 -17.34 6.79 -21.63
N ASN A 155 -17.65 5.50 -21.50
CA ASN A 155 -18.98 4.95 -21.79
C ASN A 155 -20.05 5.55 -20.85
N LEU A 156 -19.72 5.73 -19.57
CA LEU A 156 -20.63 6.36 -18.62
C LEU A 156 -20.84 7.85 -18.96
N TYR A 157 -19.79 8.57 -19.29
CA TYR A 157 -19.88 9.96 -19.74
C TYR A 157 -20.70 10.11 -21.03
N SER A 158 -20.54 9.22 -22.01
CA SER A 158 -21.34 9.22 -23.23
C SER A 158 -22.81 8.89 -22.96
N THR A 159 -23.11 7.97 -22.04
CA THR A 159 -24.50 7.68 -21.63
C THR A 159 -25.17 8.89 -20.99
N PHE A 160 -24.45 9.69 -20.19
CA PHE A 160 -24.98 10.94 -19.62
C PHE A 160 -25.14 12.06 -20.63
N LEU A 161 -24.43 11.99 -21.76
CA LEU A 161 -24.63 12.89 -22.89
C LEU A 161 -25.79 12.44 -23.79
N ASN A 162 -26.45 11.33 -23.46
CA ASN A 162 -27.46 10.67 -24.30
C ASN A 162 -26.94 10.31 -25.71
N ASP A 163 -25.61 10.26 -25.88
CA ASP A 163 -24.94 9.90 -27.11
C ASP A 163 -24.74 8.37 -27.11
N ASP A 164 -25.86 7.65 -27.19
CA ASP A 164 -25.88 6.20 -27.24
C ASP A 164 -25.69 5.72 -28.69
N PRO A 165 -24.59 5.03 -29.04
CA PRO A 165 -24.37 4.54 -30.40
C PRO A 165 -25.47 3.56 -30.85
N GLY A 166 -26.17 2.89 -29.92
CA GLY A 166 -27.33 2.05 -30.23
C GLY A 166 -28.57 2.84 -30.68
N THR A 167 -28.77 4.04 -30.12
CA THR A 167 -29.87 4.93 -30.49
C THR A 167 -29.69 5.47 -31.92
N ILE A 168 -28.46 5.78 -32.32
CA ILE A 168 -28.13 6.19 -33.70
C ILE A 168 -28.36 5.02 -34.68
N MET A 169 -27.96 3.80 -34.33
CA MET A 169 -28.10 2.63 -35.21
C MET A 169 -29.56 2.16 -35.38
N SER A 170 -30.38 2.20 -34.33
CA SER A 170 -31.79 1.80 -34.39
C SER A 170 -32.68 2.71 -35.25
N SER A 171 -32.18 3.91 -35.58
CA SER A 171 -32.94 4.91 -36.33
C SER A 171 -32.98 4.65 -37.85
N PHE A 172 -32.13 3.75 -38.37
CA PHE A 172 -31.99 3.50 -39.81
C PHE A 172 -32.85 2.36 -40.38
N ASP A 173 -33.45 1.51 -39.53
CA ASP A 173 -34.09 0.24 -39.97
C ASP A 173 -35.63 0.25 -40.01
N SER A 174 -36.29 1.41 -40.12
CA SER A 174 -37.76 1.45 -40.22
C SER A 174 -38.26 2.41 -41.28
N ASP A 175 -38.76 1.80 -42.36
CA ASP A 175 -39.70 2.22 -43.40
C ASP A 175 -40.03 3.72 -43.52
N GLN A 176 -39.96 4.20 -44.77
CA GLN A 176 -40.16 5.58 -45.23
C GLN A 176 -41.59 6.14 -45.05
N GLU A 177 -42.17 6.06 -43.86
CA GLU A 177 -43.35 6.84 -43.50
C GLU A 177 -42.98 7.95 -42.51
N ASN A 178 -43.12 9.18 -43.03
CA ASN A 178 -43.04 10.46 -42.34
C ASN A 178 -41.79 10.71 -41.49
N ILE A 179 -40.63 10.69 -42.16
CA ILE A 179 -39.34 11.07 -41.59
C ILE A 179 -39.42 12.43 -40.90
N SER A 180 -40.14 13.42 -41.46
CA SER A 180 -40.26 14.76 -40.86
C SER A 180 -40.97 14.77 -39.51
N GLU A 181 -42.04 14.00 -39.33
CA GLU A 181 -42.85 14.00 -38.11
C GLU A 181 -42.22 13.10 -37.02
N ARG A 182 -41.58 11.99 -37.42
CA ARG A 182 -40.73 11.19 -36.53
C ARG A 182 -39.47 11.93 -36.11
N VAL A 183 -38.79 12.62 -37.02
CA VAL A 183 -37.65 13.50 -36.70
C VAL A 183 -38.11 14.62 -35.79
N MET A 184 -39.28 15.24 -36.02
CA MET A 184 -39.78 16.23 -35.06
C MET A 184 -40.08 15.62 -33.68
N ARG A 185 -40.65 14.40 -33.58
CA ARG A 185 -40.86 13.72 -32.29
C ARG A 185 -39.58 13.21 -31.62
N LEU A 186 -38.58 12.79 -32.38
CA LEU A 186 -37.30 12.27 -31.88
C LEU A 186 -36.30 13.39 -31.57
N TYR A 187 -36.37 14.53 -32.27
CA TYR A 187 -35.47 15.68 -32.09
C TYR A 187 -36.08 16.84 -31.31
N TYR A 188 -37.41 16.92 -31.14
CA TYR A 188 -38.05 17.72 -30.08
C TYR A 188 -38.32 16.86 -28.85
N VAL A 189 -37.28 16.20 -28.34
CA VAL A 189 -37.20 15.98 -26.90
C VAL A 189 -36.96 17.36 -26.31
N LYS A 190 -37.99 17.92 -25.67
CA LYS A 190 -37.84 19.15 -24.87
C LYS A 190 -36.57 18.98 -24.04
N PRO A 191 -35.57 19.88 -24.13
CA PRO A 191 -34.33 19.71 -23.39
C PRO A 191 -34.72 19.47 -21.93
N ARG A 192 -34.43 18.27 -21.44
CA ARG A 192 -34.64 17.94 -20.03
C ARG A 192 -33.82 19.00 -19.30
N GLU A 193 -34.45 19.79 -18.45
CA GLU A 193 -33.69 20.64 -17.53
C GLU A 193 -32.76 19.67 -16.81
N ASN A 194 -31.44 19.80 -17.03
CA ASN A 194 -30.47 18.96 -16.35
C ASN A 194 -30.76 19.13 -14.87
N THR A 195 -31.06 18.02 -14.19
CA THR A 195 -31.13 18.08 -12.75
C THR A 195 -29.74 18.46 -12.25
N GLN A 196 -29.65 19.25 -11.18
CA GLN A 196 -28.35 19.64 -10.63
C GLN A 196 -27.45 18.42 -10.35
N GLU A 197 -28.07 17.29 -9.99
CA GLU A 197 -27.42 15.99 -9.81
C GLU A 197 -26.78 15.43 -11.10
N GLU A 198 -27.41 15.59 -12.27
CA GLU A 198 -26.84 15.16 -13.56
C GLU A 198 -25.60 15.97 -13.96
N GLU A 199 -25.59 17.27 -13.69
CA GLU A 199 -24.43 18.13 -13.97
C GLU A 199 -23.26 17.81 -13.04
N GLU A 200 -23.55 17.54 -11.76
CA GLU A 200 -22.56 17.08 -10.78
C GLU A 200 -21.97 15.72 -11.18
N LEU A 201 -22.78 14.78 -11.64
CA LEU A 201 -22.33 13.47 -12.13
C LEU A 201 -21.48 13.58 -13.41
N LYS A 202 -21.86 14.45 -14.35
CA LYS A 202 -21.08 14.74 -15.56
C LYS A 202 -19.72 15.35 -15.22
N SER A 203 -19.70 16.31 -14.29
CA SER A 203 -18.47 16.93 -13.78
C SER A 203 -17.55 15.91 -13.12
N LEU A 204 -18.11 15.04 -12.27
CA LEU A 204 -17.37 13.99 -11.58
C LEU A 204 -16.79 12.95 -12.55
N ALA A 205 -17.59 12.50 -13.53
CA ALA A 205 -17.14 11.55 -14.55
C ALA A 205 -15.99 12.12 -15.39
N ARG A 206 -16.09 13.39 -15.80
CA ARG A 206 -15.02 14.10 -16.51
C ARG A 206 -13.74 14.22 -15.67
N ALA A 207 -13.87 14.64 -14.42
CA ALA A 207 -12.73 14.72 -13.50
C ALA A 207 -12.12 13.34 -13.20
N GLY A 208 -12.91 12.27 -13.27
CA GLY A 208 -12.44 10.89 -13.19
C GLY A 208 -11.62 10.51 -14.43
N LEU A 209 -12.12 10.83 -15.62
CA LEU A 209 -11.45 10.56 -16.89
C LEU A 209 -10.11 11.28 -16.98
N GLU A 210 -10.08 12.58 -16.65
CA GLU A 210 -8.85 13.39 -16.62
C GLU A 210 -7.80 12.78 -15.67
N ARG A 211 -8.23 12.31 -14.49
CA ARG A 211 -7.35 11.62 -13.53
C ARG A 211 -6.83 10.28 -14.04
N CYS A 212 -7.67 9.48 -14.71
CA CYS A 212 -7.24 8.22 -15.31
C CYS A 212 -6.19 8.45 -16.41
N ASP A 213 -6.39 9.47 -17.26
CA ASP A 213 -5.43 9.81 -18.32
C ASP A 213 -4.10 10.32 -17.76
N GLU A 214 -4.13 11.17 -16.73
CA GLU A 214 -2.91 11.59 -16.03
C GLU A 214 -2.19 10.41 -15.37
N PHE A 215 -2.95 9.52 -14.72
CA PHE A 215 -2.40 8.31 -14.11
C PHE A 215 -1.68 7.44 -15.15
N VAL A 216 -2.33 7.17 -16.29
CA VAL A 216 -1.72 6.40 -17.39
C VAL A 216 -0.42 7.05 -17.86
N ARG A 217 -0.42 8.36 -18.12
CA ARG A 217 0.79 9.09 -18.56
C ARG A 217 1.94 8.99 -17.56
N ILE A 218 1.64 9.10 -16.26
CA ILE A 218 2.65 8.98 -15.19
C ILE A 218 3.19 7.55 -15.17
N MET A 219 2.31 6.56 -15.19
CA MET A 219 2.69 5.15 -15.12
C MET A 219 3.48 4.70 -16.35
N GLU A 220 3.15 5.20 -17.53
CA GLU A 220 3.93 4.96 -18.75
C GLU A 220 5.36 5.50 -18.61
N ARG A 221 5.53 6.72 -18.06
CA ARG A 221 6.86 7.28 -17.78
C ARG A 221 7.63 6.43 -16.77
N VAL A 222 6.97 5.98 -15.71
CA VAL A 222 7.57 5.08 -14.72
C VAL A 222 8.02 3.78 -15.38
N ARG A 223 7.15 3.14 -16.18
CA ARG A 223 7.47 1.91 -16.91
C ARG A 223 8.67 2.08 -17.84
N MET A 224 8.71 3.17 -18.61
CA MET A 224 9.84 3.46 -19.50
C MET A 224 11.15 3.65 -18.73
N ASN A 225 11.11 4.31 -17.57
CA ASN A 225 12.28 4.46 -16.71
C ASN A 225 12.74 3.12 -16.12
N LEU A 226 11.81 2.25 -15.73
CA LEU A 226 12.13 0.91 -15.25
C LEU A 226 12.79 0.05 -16.33
N LEU A 227 12.24 0.04 -17.54
CA LEU A 227 12.84 -0.67 -18.68
C LEU A 227 14.22 -0.11 -19.05
N LYS A 228 14.41 1.21 -18.95
CA LYS A 228 15.73 1.83 -19.16
C LYS A 228 16.71 1.40 -18.08
N ALA A 229 16.28 1.39 -16.81
CA ALA A 229 17.10 0.93 -15.69
C ALA A 229 17.47 -0.55 -15.84
N GLU A 230 16.56 -1.39 -16.30
CA GLU A 230 16.82 -2.81 -16.58
C GLU A 230 17.88 -3.00 -17.66
N ARG A 231 17.79 -2.24 -18.77
CA ARG A 231 18.82 -2.30 -19.83
C ARG A 231 20.20 -1.91 -19.30
N LEU A 232 20.28 -0.82 -18.54
CA LEU A 232 21.54 -0.37 -17.93
C LEU A 232 22.08 -1.40 -16.94
N LYS A 233 21.21 -1.99 -16.13
CA LYS A 233 21.58 -3.08 -15.20
C LYS A 233 22.21 -4.25 -15.96
N ASN A 234 21.55 -4.72 -17.02
CA ASN A 234 22.02 -5.84 -17.80
C ASN A 234 23.31 -5.52 -18.55
N GLN A 235 23.45 -4.29 -19.06
CA GLN A 235 24.70 -3.84 -19.68
C GLN A 235 25.87 -3.91 -18.68
N ILE A 236 25.68 -3.34 -17.48
CA ILE A 236 26.72 -3.36 -16.44
C ILE A 236 27.04 -4.79 -15.99
N TRP A 237 26.01 -5.61 -15.80
CA TRP A 237 26.16 -7.00 -15.38
C TRP A 237 26.87 -7.88 -16.42
N ASN A 238 26.60 -7.67 -17.70
CA ASN A 238 27.26 -8.39 -18.78
C ASN A 238 28.70 -7.90 -18.97
N SER A 239 28.94 -6.59 -18.89
CA SER A 239 30.31 -6.04 -18.96
C SER A 239 31.20 -6.53 -17.82
N SER A 240 30.63 -6.87 -16.67
CA SER A 240 31.37 -7.47 -15.56
C SER A 240 31.65 -8.97 -15.74
N GLU A 241 31.03 -9.66 -16.71
CA GLU A 241 31.41 -11.03 -17.09
C GLU A 241 32.53 -11.07 -18.15
N GLU A 242 32.73 -9.99 -18.92
CA GLU A 242 33.65 -9.96 -20.07
C GLU A 242 35.09 -9.54 -19.72
N GLU A 243 35.33 -8.97 -18.53
CA GLU A 243 36.68 -8.59 -18.06
C GLU A 243 37.30 -9.71 -17.21
N PRO A 244 38.44 -10.32 -17.62
CA PRO A 244 39.16 -11.32 -16.85
C PRO A 244 39.99 -10.75 -15.68
#